data_AF-A0A7H9VC14-F1
#
_entry.id   AF-A0A7H9VC14-F1
#
_cell.length_a   1.000
_cell.length_b   1.000
_cell.length_c   1.000
_cell.angle_alpha   90.00
_cell.angle_beta   90.00
_cell.angle_gamma   90.00
#
_symmetry.space_group_name_H-M   'P 1'
#
loop_
_entity.id
_entity.type
_entity.pdbx_description
1 polymer ?
#
loop_
_entity_poly.entity_id
_entity_poly.type
_entity_poly.pdbx_seq_one_letter_code
_entity_poly.pdbx_strand_id
1 'polypeptide(L)'
;MAEVCRLCRPRHSRHTSAMELLQAGVDCSVIALWLGHETVETTLTYLHAHLELKEAALAKLKPYERAKAERFRPNDRLLEFLSAL
;
A
#
# COMPACT_ATOMS: atom_id res chain seq x y z
N MET A 1 0.16 -24.39 -28.25
CA MET A 1 0.15 -23.92 -26.84
C MET A 1 1.48 -23.31 -26.40
N ALA A 2 2.27 -22.66 -27.29
CA ALA A 2 3.62 -22.17 -26.93
C ALA A 2 3.99 -20.83 -27.59
N GLU A 3 3.01 -19.99 -27.95
CA GLU A 3 3.25 -18.70 -28.60
C GLU A 3 2.82 -17.49 -27.74
N VAL A 4 2.53 -17.71 -26.46
CA VAL A 4 2.20 -16.65 -25.49
C VAL A 4 3.43 -16.25 -24.64
N CYS A 5 4.50 -17.04 -24.63
CA CYS A 5 5.60 -16.92 -23.67
C CYS A 5 6.74 -15.95 -24.09
N ARG A 6 6.76 -15.43 -25.33
CA ARG A 6 7.82 -14.52 -25.78
C ARG A 6 7.68 -13.09 -25.24
N LEU A 7 6.45 -12.63 -24.98
CA LEU A 7 6.16 -11.34 -24.33
C LEU A 7 6.30 -11.38 -22.80
N CYS A 8 6.32 -12.57 -22.18
CA CYS A 8 6.51 -12.70 -20.74
C CYS A 8 7.96 -12.42 -20.32
N ARG A 9 8.96 -12.80 -21.12
CA ARG A 9 10.39 -12.71 -20.74
C ARG A 9 10.91 -11.27 -20.50
N PRO A 10 10.53 -10.24 -21.30
CA PRO A 10 10.93 -8.85 -21.04
C PRO A 10 10.21 -8.21 -19.85
N ARG A 11 8.92 -8.54 -19.66
CA ARG A 11 8.09 -7.99 -18.57
C ARG A 11 8.44 -8.59 -17.21
N HIS A 12 8.73 -9.89 -17.16
CA HIS A 12 9.18 -10.56 -15.93
C HIS A 12 10.50 -9.95 -15.40
N SER A 13 11.36 -9.44 -16.28
CA SER A 13 12.59 -8.78 -15.85
C SER A 13 12.33 -7.42 -15.17
N ARG A 14 11.40 -6.59 -15.67
CA ARG A 14 11.15 -5.26 -15.09
C ARG A 14 10.52 -5.33 -13.70
N HIS A 15 9.53 -6.21 -13.52
CA HIS A 15 8.89 -6.33 -12.21
C HIS A 15 9.80 -6.98 -11.17
N THR A 16 10.61 -7.96 -11.55
CA THR A 16 11.61 -8.57 -10.66
C THR A 16 12.71 -7.57 -10.29
N SER A 17 13.28 -6.84 -11.26
CA SER A 17 14.30 -5.82 -10.96
C SER A 17 13.76 -4.66 -10.10
N ALA A 18 12.50 -4.26 -10.29
CA ALA A 18 11.86 -3.27 -9.42
C ALA A 18 11.74 -3.77 -7.96
N MET A 19 11.41 -5.05 -7.77
CA MET A 19 11.34 -5.66 -6.45
C MET A 19 12.73 -5.79 -5.81
N GLU A 20 13.76 -6.18 -6.56
CA GLU A 20 15.14 -6.26 -6.05
C GLU A 20 15.67 -4.88 -5.60
N LEU A 21 15.39 -3.82 -6.36
CA LEU A 21 15.75 -2.44 -5.97
C LEU A 21 14.99 -1.98 -4.72
N LEU A 22 13.71 -2.35 -4.60
CA LEU A 22 12.92 -2.04 -3.41
C LEU A 22 13.42 -2.81 -2.18
N GLN A 23 13.82 -4.08 -2.35
CA GLN A 23 14.49 -4.90 -1.32
C GLN A 23 15.82 -4.30 -0.87
N ALA A 24 16.58 -3.75 -1.81
CA ALA A 24 17.83 -3.04 -1.54
C ALA A 24 17.63 -1.67 -0.86
N GLY A 25 16.38 -1.23 -0.64
CA GLY A 25 16.05 0.02 0.04
C GLY A 25 16.07 1.25 -0.84
N VAL A 26 16.02 1.08 -2.17
CA VAL A 26 15.93 2.20 -3.12
C VAL A 26 14.51 2.79 -3.07
N ASP A 27 14.42 4.12 -3.05
CA ASP A 27 13.14 4.82 -2.96
C ASP A 27 12.24 4.58 -4.19
N CYS A 28 10.93 4.50 -3.95
CA CYS A 28 9.93 4.24 -4.99
C CYS A 28 9.93 5.30 -6.11
N SER A 29 10.30 6.55 -5.82
CA SER A 29 10.41 7.60 -6.84
C SER A 29 11.58 7.34 -7.81
N VAL A 30 12.69 6.80 -7.30
CA VAL A 30 13.86 6.42 -8.10
C VAL A 30 13.55 5.20 -8.96
N ILE A 31 12.83 4.21 -8.40
CA ILE A 31 12.38 3.03 -9.15
C ILE A 31 11.37 3.43 -10.24
N ALA A 32 10.43 4.34 -9.93
CA ALA A 32 9.47 4.87 -10.91
C ALA A 32 10.19 5.58 -12.08
N LEU A 33 11.20 6.40 -11.77
CA LEU A 33 12.03 7.08 -12.77
C LEU A 33 12.81 6.08 -13.63
N TRP A 34 13.41 5.04 -13.03
CA TRP A 34 14.13 3.98 -13.74
C TRP A 34 13.24 3.16 -14.66
N LEU A 35 11.98 2.95 -14.28
CA LEU A 35 10.98 2.24 -15.09
C LEU A 35 10.33 3.13 -16.16
N GLY A 36 10.62 4.44 -16.16
CA GLY A 36 10.03 5.41 -17.09
C GLY A 36 8.55 5.65 -16.84
N HIS A 37 8.08 5.47 -15.61
CA HIS A 37 6.70 5.76 -15.24
C HIS A 37 6.53 7.28 -15.05
N GLU A 38 5.60 7.88 -15.80
CA GLU A 38 5.22 9.29 -15.66
C GLU A 38 4.54 9.56 -14.30
N THR A 39 3.91 8.54 -13.72
CA THR A 39 3.26 8.60 -12.40
C THR A 39 3.77 7.47 -11.48
N VAL A 40 4.04 7.82 -10.21
CA VAL A 40 4.55 6.88 -9.18
C VAL A 40 3.49 5.87 -8.73
N GLU A 41 2.23 6.10 -9.10
CA GLU A 41 1.06 5.32 -8.68
C GLU A 41 1.15 3.83 -9.07
N THR A 42 1.73 3.52 -10.23
CA THR A 42 1.92 2.13 -10.68
C THR A 42 3.05 1.42 -9.92
N THR A 43 3.97 2.18 -9.31
CA THR A 43 5.06 1.66 -8.46
C THR A 43 4.61 1.46 -7.01
N LEU A 44 3.53 2.13 -6.56
CA LEU A 44 2.95 1.92 -5.22
C LEU A 44 2.43 0.49 -5.01
N THR A 45 2.10 -0.24 -6.07
CA THR A 45 1.78 -1.67 -5.99
C THR A 45 2.90 -2.48 -5.34
N TYR A 46 4.17 -2.11 -5.55
CA TYR A 46 5.30 -2.80 -4.93
C TYR A 46 5.43 -2.51 -3.44
N LEU A 47 5.05 -1.32 -2.99
CA LEU A 47 5.03 -0.98 -1.56
C LEU A 47 4.04 -1.85 -0.78
N HIS A 48 2.94 -2.27 -1.43
CA HIS A 48 2.00 -3.22 -0.82
C HIS A 48 2.58 -4.63 -0.68
N ALA A 49 3.46 -5.06 -1.58
CA ALA A 49 4.08 -6.39 -1.57
C ALA A 49 5.22 -6.51 -0.55
N HIS A 50 5.86 -5.39 -0.18
CA HIS A 50 7.01 -5.37 0.71
C HIS A 50 6.62 -5.33 2.20
N LEU A 51 6.45 -6.50 2.80
CA LEU A 51 6.07 -6.63 4.22
C LEU A 51 7.12 -6.04 5.17
N GLU A 52 8.41 -6.26 4.91
CA GLU A 52 9.50 -5.76 5.75
C GLU A 52 9.52 -4.22 5.85
N LEU A 53 9.18 -3.52 4.77
CA LEU A 53 9.08 -2.05 4.79
C LEU A 53 7.89 -1.59 5.62
N LYS A 54 6.76 -2.31 5.58
CA LYS A 54 5.61 -2.04 6.43
C LYS A 54 5.96 -2.28 7.90
N GLU A 55 6.69 -3.35 8.20
CA GLU A 55 7.15 -3.66 9.56
C GLU A 55 8.14 -2.60 10.08
N ALA A 56 9.11 -2.17 9.26
CA ALA A 56 10.04 -1.10 9.61
C ALA A 56 9.33 0.25 9.83
N ALA A 57 8.29 0.53 9.04
CA ALA A 57 7.45 1.71 9.25
C ALA A 57 6.62 1.60 10.54
N LEU A 58 6.04 0.44 10.81
CA LEU A 58 5.31 0.16 12.06
C LEU A 58 6.23 0.29 13.29
N ALA A 59 7.48 -0.15 13.20
CA ALA A 59 8.45 -0.03 14.29
C ALA A 59 8.82 1.42 14.63
N LYS A 60 8.69 2.35 13.67
CA LYS A 60 8.91 3.79 13.89
C LYS A 60 7.69 4.49 14.52
N LEU A 61 6.52 3.87 14.49
CA LEU A 61 5.32 4.41 15.09
C LEU A 61 5.30 4.09 16.59
N LYS A 62 4.79 5.03 17.39
CA LYS A 62 4.45 4.72 18.78
C LYS A 62 3.42 3.59 18.79
N PRO A 63 3.45 2.68 19.79
CA PRO A 63 2.42 1.68 19.95
C PRO A 63 1.05 2.35 19.82
N TYR A 64 0.22 1.83 18.92
CA TYR A 64 -1.15 2.30 18.81
C TYR A 64 -1.85 1.94 20.11
N GLU A 65 -1.84 2.87 21.06
CA GLU A 65 -2.71 2.79 22.22
C GLU A 65 -4.11 2.88 21.65
N ARG A 66 -4.78 1.72 21.61
CA ARG A 66 -6.21 1.66 21.33
C ARG A 66 -6.87 2.51 22.40
N ALA A 67 -7.04 3.81 22.11
CA ALA A 67 -8.03 4.62 22.79
C ALA A 67 -9.28 3.75 22.78
N LYS A 68 -9.86 3.51 23.97
CA LYS A 68 -11.09 2.73 24.10
C LYS A 68 -11.96 3.15 22.94
N ALA A 69 -12.27 2.23 22.03
CA ALA A 69 -13.17 2.52 20.95
C ALA A 69 -14.50 2.79 21.65
N GLU A 70 -14.73 4.06 21.99
CA GLU A 70 -15.96 4.48 22.64
C GLU A 70 -17.00 4.31 21.55
N ARG A 71 -17.74 3.22 21.67
CA ARG A 71 -18.89 2.98 20.82
C ARG A 71 -19.76 4.22 20.94
N PHE A 72 -19.99 4.89 19.83
CA PHE A 72 -20.80 6.10 19.79
C PHE A 72 -22.10 5.86 20.55
N ARG A 73 -22.33 6.65 21.60
CA ARG A 73 -23.58 6.65 22.37
C ARG A 73 -24.37 7.89 21.94
N PRO A 74 -25.43 7.74 21.14
CA PRO A 74 -26.28 8.87 20.78
C PRO A 74 -26.90 9.47 22.04
N ASN A 75 -27.04 10.80 22.05
CA ASN A 75 -27.74 11.48 23.13
C ASN A 75 -29.27 11.33 22.96
N ASP A 76 -30.01 11.52 24.06
CA ASP A 76 -31.47 11.32 24.06
C ASP A 76 -32.17 12.22 23.05
N ARG A 77 -31.68 13.46 22.86
CA ARG A 77 -32.19 14.40 21.86
C ARG A 77 -32.08 13.90 20.42
N LEU A 78 -30.99 13.21 20.09
CA LEU A 78 -30.77 12.61 18.77
C LEU A 78 -31.69 11.40 18.58
N LEU A 79 -31.89 10.59 19.62
CA LEU A 79 -32.83 9.47 19.57
C LEU A 79 -34.28 9.95 19.39
N GLU A 80 -34.68 10.99 20.11
CA GLU A 80 -36.00 11.63 19.97
C GLU A 80 -36.21 12.17 18.55
N PHE A 81 -35.22 12.90 18.01
CA PHE A 81 -35.28 13.40 16.63
C PHE A 81 -35.44 12.27 15.62
N LEU A 82 -34.66 11.19 15.74
CA LEU A 82 -34.73 10.04 14.82
C LEU A 82 -36.04 9.26 14.96
N SER A 83 -36.64 9.23 16.15
CA SER A 83 -37.94 8.58 16.37
C SER A 83 -39.14 9.37 15.85
N ALA A 84 -38.96 10.66 15.62
CA ALA A 84 -39.98 11.57 15.11
C ALA A 84 -39.95 11.72 13.57
N LEU A 85 -39.07 11.01 12.88
CA LEU A 85 -38.95 10.94 11.43
C LEU A 85 -39.78 9.77 10.86
#